data_AF-A0A9E2M2B3-F1
#
_entry.id   AF-A0A9E2M2B3-F1
#
_cell.length_a   1.000
_cell.length_b   1.000
_cell.length_c   1.000
_cell.angle_alpha   90.00
_cell.angle_beta   90.00
_cell.angle_gamma   90.00
#
_symmetry.space_group_name_H-M   'P 1'
#
loop_
_entity.id
_entity.type
_entity.pdbx_description
1 polymer ?
#
loop_
_entity_poly.entity_id
_entity_poly.type
_entity_poly.pdbx_seq_one_letter_code
_entity_poly.pdbx_strand_id
1 'polypeptide(L)'
;MEYFENIVKRLLEQEGYWVRQSVKVSVTKLEKRAIGKHSIPRPEIDLVGYSARENELLIVEVKSFLDSPGVRFNELTGEYKTPEGSYKLFTCENYRKIVFSRLKKDLFQASLILKNPSIRFGLAAGKIYSKDEPLIVAHFKKRNWILYTPSDIAKAIEELEKIPYENDPYVIASKILIRNDRLRNRD
;
A
#
# COMPACT_ATOMS: atom_id res chain seq x y z
N MET A 1 -2.11 13.49 2.16
CA MET A 1 -1.71 12.07 2.21
C MET A 1 -2.93 11.18 2.25
N GLU A 2 -3.83 11.35 3.23
CA GLU A 2 -5.11 10.63 3.35
C GLU A 2 -5.92 10.47 2.05
N TYR A 3 -6.12 11.54 1.27
CA TYR A 3 -6.84 11.42 -0.01
C TYR A 3 -6.15 10.54 -1.06
N PHE A 4 -4.82 10.45 -1.04
CA PHE A 4 -4.09 9.57 -1.93
C PHE A 4 -4.17 8.11 -1.46
N GLU A 5 -4.16 7.87 -0.15
CA GLU A 5 -4.51 6.56 0.43
C GLU A 5 -5.92 6.12 0.04
N ASN A 6 -6.89 7.04 0.06
CA ASN A 6 -8.27 6.74 -0.35
C ASN A 6 -8.37 6.33 -1.83
N ILE A 7 -7.61 6.98 -2.72
CA ILE A 7 -7.51 6.55 -4.12
C ILE A 7 -7.03 5.11 -4.17
N VAL A 8 -5.86 4.82 -3.58
CA VAL A 8 -5.26 3.48 -3.62
C VAL A 8 -6.18 2.45 -2.98
N LYS A 9 -6.83 2.77 -1.86
CA LYS A 9 -7.86 1.93 -1.24
C LYS A 9 -8.97 1.61 -2.24
N ARG A 10 -9.52 2.61 -2.92
CA ARG A 10 -10.60 2.40 -3.88
C ARG A 10 -10.16 1.46 -5.02
N LEU A 11 -8.92 1.59 -5.48
CA LEU A 11 -8.35 0.68 -6.49
C LEU A 11 -8.31 -0.77 -5.98
N LEU A 12 -7.78 -0.98 -4.77
CA LEU A 12 -7.73 -2.30 -4.13
C LEU A 12 -9.13 -2.91 -3.91
N GLU A 13 -10.12 -2.08 -3.59
CA GLU A 13 -11.52 -2.53 -3.46
C GLU A 13 -12.10 -3.01 -4.81
N GLN A 14 -11.74 -2.35 -5.92
CA GLN A 14 -12.10 -2.83 -7.27
C GLN A 14 -11.40 -4.15 -7.63
N GLU A 15 -10.20 -4.39 -7.11
CA GLU A 15 -9.47 -5.66 -7.24
C GLU A 15 -10.06 -6.79 -6.37
N GLY A 16 -11.07 -6.49 -5.54
CA GLY A 16 -11.76 -7.48 -4.70
C GLY A 16 -11.21 -7.63 -3.28
N TYR A 17 -10.35 -6.71 -2.83
CA TYR A 17 -9.93 -6.64 -1.43
C TYR A 17 -10.98 -5.88 -0.60
N TRP A 18 -11.26 -6.34 0.62
CA TRP A 18 -11.75 -5.40 1.63
C TRP A 18 -10.56 -4.68 2.24
N VAL A 19 -10.65 -3.35 2.40
CA VAL A 19 -9.49 -2.53 2.76
C VAL A 19 -9.77 -1.71 4.02
N ARG A 20 -8.82 -1.73 4.96
CA ARG A 20 -8.77 -0.81 6.09
C ARG A 20 -7.55 0.09 6.00
N GLN A 21 -7.74 1.34 6.42
CA GLN A 21 -6.71 2.37 6.44
C GLN A 21 -6.18 2.59 7.85
N SER A 22 -4.97 3.13 7.97
CA SER A 22 -4.38 3.59 9.25
C SER A 22 -4.46 2.51 10.34
N VAL A 23 -4.12 1.27 9.97
CA VAL A 23 -4.28 0.11 10.86
C VAL A 23 -3.17 0.09 11.89
N LYS A 24 -3.55 0.38 13.15
CA LYS A 24 -2.63 0.42 14.28
C LYS A 24 -2.43 -0.97 14.88
N VAL A 25 -1.20 -1.46 14.90
CA VAL A 25 -0.85 -2.80 15.40
C VAL A 25 -0.44 -2.76 16.87
N SER A 26 -1.11 -3.55 17.72
CA SER A 26 -0.91 -3.54 19.19
C SER A 26 0.27 -4.42 19.62
N VAL A 27 1.49 -4.04 19.25
CA VAL A 27 2.70 -4.75 19.69
C VAL A 27 2.93 -4.60 21.21
N THR A 28 3.14 -5.72 21.88
CA THR A 28 3.41 -5.82 23.32
C THR A 28 4.80 -5.30 23.68
N LYS A 29 5.04 -5.03 24.97
CA LYS A 29 6.36 -4.62 25.47
C LYS A 29 7.46 -5.62 25.08
N LEU A 30 7.20 -6.93 25.18
CA LEU A 30 8.16 -7.97 24.79
C LEU A 30 8.44 -7.95 23.28
N GLU A 31 7.41 -7.79 22.45
CA GLU A 31 7.57 -7.66 21.00
C GLU A 31 8.35 -6.38 20.63
N LYS A 32 8.12 -5.25 21.31
CA LYS A 32 8.91 -4.03 21.10
C LYS A 32 10.40 -4.23 21.41
N ARG A 33 10.71 -5.00 22.47
CA ARG A 33 12.10 -5.40 22.79
C ARG A 33 12.68 -6.27 21.70
N ALA A 34 11.92 -7.27 21.23
CA ALA A 34 12.35 -8.17 20.17
C ALA A 34 12.56 -7.46 18.83
N ILE A 35 11.81 -6.39 18.52
CA ILE A 35 12.05 -5.50 17.36
C ILE A 35 13.39 -4.76 17.48
N GLY A 36 13.93 -4.61 18.69
CA GLY A 36 15.12 -3.81 18.98
C GLY A 36 14.82 -2.35 19.31
N LYS A 37 13.54 -1.95 19.40
CA LYS A 37 13.13 -0.58 19.77
C LYS A 37 12.10 -0.59 20.90
N HIS A 38 12.61 -0.53 22.13
CA HIS A 38 11.85 -0.58 23.38
C HIS A 38 10.73 0.48 23.47
N SER A 39 10.98 1.67 22.91
CA SER A 39 10.08 2.82 22.92
C SER A 39 9.44 3.11 21.56
N ILE A 40 9.42 2.12 20.63
CA ILE A 40 8.80 2.33 19.33
C ILE A 40 7.32 2.76 19.52
N PRO A 41 6.86 3.82 18.81
CA PRO A 41 5.46 4.16 18.78
C PRO A 41 4.64 2.97 18.25
N ARG A 42 3.33 3.00 18.45
CA ARG A 42 2.45 1.95 17.93
C ARG A 42 2.61 1.90 16.40
N PRO A 43 3.06 0.77 15.82
CA PRO A 43 3.14 0.62 14.38
C PRO A 43 1.79 0.92 13.73
N GLU A 44 1.84 1.65 12.64
CA GLU A 44 0.68 1.97 11.81
C GLU A 44 0.98 1.52 10.38
N ILE A 45 0.00 0.92 9.74
CA ILE A 45 0.05 0.45 8.37
C ILE A 45 -0.94 1.29 7.57
N ASP A 46 -0.48 1.88 6.48
CA ASP A 46 -1.28 2.79 5.66
C ASP A 46 -2.53 2.06 5.16
N LEU A 47 -2.37 0.93 4.47
CA LEU A 47 -3.50 0.08 4.03
C LEU A 47 -3.28 -1.40 4.35
N VAL A 48 -4.34 -2.05 4.81
CA VAL A 48 -4.45 -3.52 4.92
C VAL A 48 -5.62 -3.96 4.06
N GLY A 49 -5.31 -4.63 2.95
CA GLY A 49 -6.27 -5.33 2.11
C GLY A 49 -6.36 -6.80 2.51
N TYR A 50 -7.56 -7.38 2.41
CA TYR A 50 -7.74 -8.83 2.52
C TYR A 50 -8.63 -9.36 1.42
N SER A 51 -8.16 -10.43 0.78
CA SER A 51 -8.94 -11.22 -0.17
C SER A 51 -9.38 -12.51 0.51
N ALA A 52 -10.69 -12.67 0.72
CA ALA A 52 -11.26 -13.90 1.27
C ALA A 52 -11.11 -15.08 0.30
N ARG A 53 -11.20 -14.79 -1.01
CA ARG A 53 -11.06 -15.77 -2.10
C ARG A 53 -9.69 -16.43 -2.09
N GLU A 54 -8.63 -15.63 -1.97
CA GLU A 54 -7.25 -16.12 -1.98
C GLU A 54 -6.69 -16.38 -0.56
N ASN A 55 -7.46 -16.04 0.47
CA ASN A 55 -7.03 -15.98 1.87
C ASN A 55 -5.68 -15.25 2.03
N GLU A 56 -5.57 -14.08 1.40
CA GLU A 56 -4.35 -13.27 1.36
C GLU A 56 -4.56 -11.95 2.10
N LEU A 57 -3.57 -11.58 2.93
CA LEU A 57 -3.40 -10.23 3.46
C LEU A 57 -2.40 -9.45 2.62
N LEU A 58 -2.87 -8.37 2.00
CA LEU A 58 -2.02 -7.41 1.30
C LEU A 58 -1.74 -6.22 2.23
N ILE A 59 -0.47 -5.98 2.52
CA ILE A 59 -0.01 -4.88 3.37
C ILE A 59 0.63 -3.83 2.47
N VAL A 60 0.00 -2.66 2.34
CA VAL A 60 0.46 -1.61 1.42
C VAL A 60 0.94 -0.39 2.19
N GLU A 61 2.18 0.01 1.92
CA GLU A 61 2.67 1.33 2.28
C GLU A 61 2.37 2.30 1.13
N VAL A 62 1.93 3.52 1.44
CA VAL A 62 1.48 4.49 0.46
C VAL A 62 2.32 5.77 0.54
N LYS A 63 2.76 6.26 -0.62
CA LYS A 63 3.60 7.46 -0.74
C LYS A 63 3.18 8.31 -1.94
N SER A 64 2.54 9.45 -1.69
CA SER A 64 2.07 10.35 -2.77
C SER A 64 3.22 11.00 -3.54
N PHE A 65 4.10 11.75 -2.87
CA PHE A 65 5.30 12.37 -3.44
C PHE A 65 5.13 13.21 -4.72
N LEU A 66 3.91 13.68 -5.02
CA LEU A 66 3.61 14.38 -6.27
C LEU A 66 4.55 15.58 -6.51
N ASP A 67 4.87 16.33 -5.44
CA ASP A 67 5.74 17.51 -5.47
C ASP A 67 7.18 17.24 -5.02
N SER A 68 7.59 15.97 -4.88
CA SER A 68 8.96 15.60 -4.47
C SER A 68 9.74 14.92 -5.60
N PRO A 69 11.01 14.51 -5.40
CA PRO A 69 11.71 13.67 -6.36
C PRO A 69 11.11 12.25 -6.55
N GLY A 70 10.18 11.82 -5.69
CA GLY A 70 9.62 10.48 -5.70
C GLY A 70 10.37 9.48 -4.84
N VAL A 71 9.84 8.26 -4.79
CA VAL A 71 10.48 7.10 -4.14
C VAL A 71 11.82 6.79 -4.81
N ARG A 72 12.87 6.52 -4.01
CA ARG A 72 14.20 6.14 -4.50
C ARG A 72 14.52 4.68 -4.18
N PHE A 73 15.29 4.04 -5.05
CA PHE A 73 15.64 2.63 -4.95
C PHE A 73 16.45 2.33 -3.68
N ASN A 74 17.44 3.16 -3.37
CA ASN A 74 18.32 2.96 -2.21
C ASN A 74 17.57 2.99 -0.86
N GLU A 75 16.45 3.72 -0.78
CA GLU A 75 15.62 3.79 0.42
C GLU A 75 14.83 2.49 0.67
N LEU A 76 14.57 1.70 -0.38
CA LEU A 76 13.83 0.43 -0.31
C LEU A 76 14.74 -0.78 -0.11
N THR A 77 16.03 -0.66 -0.44
CA THR A 77 16.99 -1.77 -0.39
C THR A 77 17.88 -1.79 0.85
N GLY A 78 17.70 -0.84 1.77
CA GLY A 78 18.41 -0.89 3.06
C GLY A 78 18.10 -2.19 3.81
N GLU A 79 19.08 -2.77 4.47
CA GLU A 79 18.90 -3.94 5.34
C GLU A 79 19.22 -3.56 6.78
N TYR A 80 18.19 -3.20 7.54
CA TYR A 80 18.34 -2.73 8.92
C TYR A 80 17.93 -3.80 9.93
N LYS A 81 18.78 -3.99 10.95
CA LYS A 81 18.48 -4.87 12.09
C LYS A 81 17.35 -4.34 12.95
N THR A 82 17.19 -3.02 13.02
CA THR A 82 16.10 -2.34 13.72
C THR A 82 15.38 -1.40 12.76
N PRO A 83 14.07 -1.12 12.94
CA PRO A 83 13.31 -0.36 11.96
C PRO A 83 13.74 1.11 11.90
N GLU A 84 14.28 1.53 10.76
CA GLU A 84 14.79 2.88 10.48
C GLU A 84 14.21 3.44 9.18
N GLY A 85 14.18 4.77 9.07
CA GLY A 85 13.60 5.46 7.91
C GLY A 85 12.08 5.30 7.78
N SER A 86 11.58 5.65 6.59
CA SER A 86 10.15 5.56 6.27
C SER A 86 9.76 4.14 5.85
N TYR A 87 10.61 3.47 5.09
CA TYR A 87 10.30 2.20 4.40
C TYR A 87 10.60 0.95 5.23
N LYS A 88 10.31 0.99 6.53
CA LYS A 88 10.58 -0.09 7.49
C LYS A 88 9.94 -1.42 7.06
N LEU A 89 8.84 -1.34 6.30
CA LEU A 89 8.17 -2.48 5.69
C LEU A 89 9.13 -3.26 4.80
N PHE A 90 9.95 -2.59 4.00
CA PHE A 90 10.82 -3.21 3.01
C PHE A 90 12.22 -3.48 3.57
N THR A 91 12.68 -2.63 4.50
CA THR A 91 14.08 -2.62 4.93
C THR A 91 14.37 -3.38 6.24
N CYS A 92 13.35 -3.78 7.01
CA CYS A 92 13.56 -4.44 8.31
C CYS A 92 12.74 -5.73 8.44
N GLU A 93 13.38 -6.88 8.20
CA GLU A 93 12.70 -8.19 8.25
C GLU A 93 12.18 -8.56 9.65
N ASN A 94 12.95 -8.25 10.70
CA ASN A 94 12.54 -8.51 12.07
C ASN A 94 11.27 -7.73 12.44
N TYR A 95 11.21 -6.45 12.06
CA TYR A 95 10.02 -5.62 12.20
C TYR A 95 8.83 -6.24 11.47
N ARG A 96 9.00 -6.65 10.19
CA ARG A 96 7.94 -7.34 9.43
C ARG A 96 7.42 -8.56 10.18
N LYS A 97 8.31 -9.47 10.59
CA LYS A 97 7.92 -10.73 11.24
C LYS A 97 7.05 -10.48 12.48
N ILE A 98 7.47 -9.57 13.34
CA ILE A 98 6.79 -9.30 14.61
C ILE A 98 5.46 -8.56 14.38
N VAL A 99 5.49 -7.46 13.62
CA VAL A 99 4.30 -6.62 13.40
C VAL A 99 3.22 -7.40 12.67
N PHE A 100 3.57 -8.17 11.63
CA PHE A 100 2.57 -8.88 10.85
C PHE A 100 2.09 -10.19 11.49
N SER A 101 2.91 -10.81 12.35
CA SER A 101 2.43 -11.89 13.22
C SER A 101 1.36 -11.37 14.18
N ARG A 102 1.61 -10.21 14.82
CA ARG A 102 0.63 -9.54 15.70
C ARG A 102 -0.63 -9.13 14.94
N LEU A 103 -0.48 -8.48 13.78
CA LEU A 103 -1.62 -8.06 12.94
C LEU A 103 -2.51 -9.25 12.58
N LYS A 104 -1.95 -10.37 12.11
CA LYS A 104 -2.72 -11.57 11.79
C LYS A 104 -3.50 -12.08 12.99
N LYS A 105 -2.86 -12.14 14.16
CA LYS A 105 -3.53 -12.57 15.39
C LYS A 105 -4.70 -11.65 15.74
N ASP A 106 -4.48 -10.35 15.71
CA ASP A 106 -5.49 -9.35 16.07
C ASP A 106 -6.69 -9.38 15.09
N LEU A 107 -6.44 -9.46 13.79
CA LEU A 107 -7.50 -9.54 12.76
C LEU A 107 -8.28 -10.86 12.84
N PHE A 108 -7.61 -11.98 13.08
CA PHE A 108 -8.27 -13.28 13.24
C PHE A 108 -9.16 -13.31 14.48
N GLN A 109 -8.67 -12.78 15.61
CA GLN A 109 -9.47 -12.67 16.85
C GLN A 109 -10.69 -11.78 16.67
N ALA A 110 -10.59 -10.74 15.84
CA ALA A 110 -11.69 -9.86 15.47
C ALA A 110 -12.64 -10.46 14.41
N SER A 111 -12.42 -11.71 13.95
CA SER A 111 -13.19 -12.35 12.88
C SER A 111 -13.19 -11.60 11.55
N LEU A 112 -12.13 -10.84 11.27
CA LEU A 112 -11.99 -10.07 10.03
C LEU A 112 -11.32 -10.85 8.90
N ILE A 113 -10.60 -11.92 9.25
CA ILE A 113 -9.87 -12.78 8.31
C ILE A 113 -10.06 -14.24 8.70
N LEU A 114 -9.87 -15.14 7.72
CA LEU A 114 -9.77 -16.57 7.98
C LEU A 114 -8.43 -16.93 8.64
N LYS A 115 -8.33 -18.18 9.10
CA LYS A 115 -7.12 -18.70 9.71
C LYS A 115 -5.98 -18.78 8.69
N ASN A 116 -4.76 -18.50 9.13
CA ASN A 116 -3.51 -18.68 8.38
C ASN A 116 -3.49 -18.02 6.98
N PRO A 117 -3.80 -16.71 6.85
CA PRO A 117 -3.66 -16.07 5.55
C PRO A 117 -2.19 -15.97 5.12
N SER A 118 -1.95 -16.04 3.82
CA SER A 118 -0.68 -15.60 3.23
C SER A 118 -0.52 -14.09 3.45
N ILE A 119 0.72 -13.60 3.44
CA ILE A 119 0.99 -12.16 3.51
C ILE A 119 1.79 -11.76 2.28
N ARG A 120 1.31 -10.71 1.61
CA ARG A 120 2.02 -10.03 0.55
C ARG A 120 2.22 -8.58 0.91
N PHE A 121 3.35 -8.01 0.49
CA PHE A 121 3.72 -6.62 0.75
C PHE A 121 3.58 -5.81 -0.53
N GLY A 122 3.12 -4.58 -0.39
CA GLY A 122 2.88 -3.66 -1.49
C GLY A 122 3.40 -2.26 -1.20
N LEU A 123 3.80 -1.54 -2.25
CA LEU A 123 4.05 -0.10 -2.22
C LEU A 123 3.18 0.56 -3.29
N ALA A 124 2.42 1.59 -2.91
CA ALA A 124 1.75 2.47 -3.85
C ALA A 124 2.42 3.84 -3.88
N ALA A 125 2.96 4.22 -5.04
CA ALA A 125 3.75 5.42 -5.20
C ALA A 125 3.10 6.38 -6.21
N GLY A 126 2.76 7.59 -5.79
CA GLY A 126 2.28 8.63 -6.69
C GLY A 126 3.39 9.27 -7.52
N LYS A 127 4.64 9.11 -7.09
CA LYS A 127 5.83 9.46 -7.86
C LYS A 127 7.00 8.57 -7.50
N ILE A 128 7.70 8.10 -8.52
CA ILE A 128 8.95 7.36 -8.41
C ILE A 128 10.04 8.18 -9.08
N TYR A 129 11.25 8.18 -8.52
CA TYR A 129 12.39 8.80 -9.18
C TYR A 129 12.67 8.05 -10.49
N SER A 130 12.58 8.75 -11.62
CA SER A 130 12.51 8.12 -12.96
C SER A 130 13.65 7.16 -13.28
N LYS A 131 14.86 7.45 -12.81
CA LYS A 131 16.03 6.57 -13.01
C LYS A 131 15.97 5.28 -12.18
N ASP A 132 15.19 5.28 -11.10
CA ASP A 132 15.11 4.18 -10.14
C ASP A 132 13.91 3.26 -10.40
N GLU A 133 12.89 3.71 -11.15
CA GLU A 133 11.67 2.94 -11.38
C GLU A 133 11.94 1.52 -11.94
N PRO A 134 12.79 1.32 -12.98
CA PRO A 134 13.10 -0.03 -13.44
C PRO A 134 13.76 -0.92 -12.38
N LEU A 135 14.60 -0.33 -11.51
CA LEU A 135 15.27 -1.04 -10.43
C LEU A 135 14.29 -1.46 -9.34
N ILE A 136 13.37 -0.56 -8.99
CA ILE A 136 12.33 -0.83 -7.98
C ILE A 136 11.38 -1.92 -8.49
N VAL A 137 10.91 -1.83 -9.75
CA VAL A 137 10.07 -2.86 -10.39
C VAL A 137 10.75 -4.24 -10.33
N ALA A 138 12.03 -4.32 -10.75
CA ALA A 138 12.77 -5.56 -10.72
C ALA A 138 12.94 -6.13 -9.30
N HIS A 139 13.20 -5.26 -8.31
CA HIS A 139 13.37 -5.65 -6.92
C HIS A 139 12.07 -6.19 -6.30
N PHE A 140 10.95 -5.50 -6.53
CA PHE A 140 9.64 -5.91 -6.02
C PHE A 140 9.22 -7.25 -6.63
N LYS A 141 9.41 -7.41 -7.94
CA LYS A 141 9.15 -8.69 -8.62
C LYS A 141 9.99 -9.83 -8.04
N LYS A 142 11.29 -9.62 -7.80
CA LYS A 142 12.20 -10.61 -7.21
C LYS A 142 11.77 -11.04 -5.80
N ARG A 143 11.18 -10.14 -5.00
CA ARG A 143 10.72 -10.39 -3.63
C ARG A 143 9.26 -10.88 -3.55
N ASN A 144 8.58 -11.03 -4.69
CA ASN A 144 7.13 -11.26 -4.76
C ASN A 144 6.30 -10.19 -4.03
N TRP A 145 6.76 -8.95 -4.07
CA TRP A 145 6.02 -7.78 -3.58
C TRP A 145 5.27 -7.12 -4.74
N ILE A 146 4.23 -6.35 -4.41
CA ILE A 146 3.44 -5.59 -5.37
C ILE A 146 3.94 -4.15 -5.40
N LEU A 147 4.12 -3.60 -6.60
CA LEU A 147 4.36 -2.17 -6.79
C LEU A 147 3.19 -1.63 -7.60
N TYR A 148 2.49 -0.63 -7.06
CA TYR A 148 1.56 0.20 -7.80
C TYR A 148 2.32 1.46 -8.21
N THR A 149 2.75 1.50 -9.47
CA THR A 149 3.47 2.63 -10.05
C THR A 149 2.54 3.83 -10.27
N PRO A 150 3.08 5.04 -10.52
CA PRO A 150 2.25 6.18 -10.88
C PRO A 150 1.37 5.90 -12.10
N SER A 151 1.90 5.17 -13.09
CA SER A 151 1.17 4.77 -14.30
C SER A 151 0.04 3.78 -14.00
N ASP A 152 0.28 2.80 -13.11
CA ASP A 152 -0.76 1.85 -12.69
C ASP A 152 -1.91 2.58 -11.99
N ILE A 153 -1.58 3.51 -11.08
CA ILE A 153 -2.57 4.30 -10.33
C ILE A 153 -3.35 5.21 -11.29
N ALA A 154 -2.67 5.90 -12.21
CA ALA A 154 -3.33 6.75 -13.21
C ALA A 154 -4.30 5.94 -14.07
N LYS A 155 -3.85 4.81 -14.63
CA LYS A 155 -4.70 3.91 -15.43
C LYS A 155 -5.91 3.43 -14.64
N ALA A 156 -5.72 3.05 -13.38
CA ALA A 156 -6.81 2.56 -12.55
C ALA A 156 -7.84 3.68 -12.24
N ILE A 157 -7.40 4.93 -12.09
CA ILE A 157 -8.30 6.10 -11.99
C ILE A 157 -9.08 6.29 -13.29
N GLU A 158 -8.44 6.20 -14.45
CA GLU A 158 -9.13 6.31 -15.76
C GLU A 158 -10.20 5.23 -15.91
N GLU A 159 -9.93 4.03 -15.43
CA GLU A 159 -10.89 2.91 -15.48
C GLU A 159 -12.13 3.14 -14.59
N LEU A 160 -12.06 4.02 -13.58
CA LEU A 160 -13.24 4.40 -12.78
C LEU A 160 -14.33 5.07 -13.63
N GLU A 161 -14.00 5.67 -14.78
CA GLU A 161 -15.00 6.25 -15.70
C GLU A 161 -16.00 5.20 -16.20
N LYS A 162 -15.58 3.94 -16.29
CA LYS A 162 -16.39 2.83 -16.82
C LYS A 162 -17.40 2.31 -15.80
N ILE A 163 -17.23 2.64 -14.52
CA ILE A 163 -18.16 2.25 -13.46
C ILE A 163 -19.47 3.04 -13.66
N PRO A 164 -20.65 2.44 -13.39
CA PRO A 164 -21.90 3.20 -13.30
C PRO A 164 -21.81 4.38 -12.32
N TYR A 165 -22.82 5.24 -12.31
CA TYR A 165 -22.82 6.35 -11.35
C TYR A 165 -22.72 5.82 -9.92
N GLU A 166 -21.73 6.33 -9.19
CA GLU A 166 -21.51 6.12 -7.77
C GLU A 166 -21.19 7.47 -7.16
N ASN A 167 -21.70 7.75 -5.97
CA ASN A 167 -21.42 9.01 -5.25
C ASN A 167 -20.02 8.93 -4.59
N ASP A 168 -19.01 8.72 -5.41
CA ASP A 168 -17.60 8.63 -5.07
C ASP A 168 -16.84 9.75 -5.81
N PRO A 169 -16.05 10.59 -5.10
CA PRO A 169 -15.38 11.73 -5.71
C PRO A 169 -14.37 11.34 -6.79
N TYR A 170 -13.76 10.15 -6.71
CA TYR A 170 -12.78 9.67 -7.68
C TYR A 170 -13.46 9.20 -8.97
N VAL A 171 -14.60 8.52 -8.85
CA VAL A 171 -15.44 8.14 -10.00
C VAL A 171 -15.95 9.39 -10.73
N ILE A 172 -16.45 10.38 -9.98
CA ILE A 172 -16.94 11.65 -10.55
C ILE A 172 -15.79 12.41 -11.24
N ALA A 173 -14.64 12.56 -10.58
CA ALA A 173 -13.48 13.24 -11.14
C ALA A 173 -12.98 12.56 -12.42
N SER A 174 -12.86 11.23 -12.41
CA SER A 174 -12.45 10.44 -13.58
C SER A 174 -13.38 10.67 -14.78
N LYS A 175 -14.71 10.61 -14.56
CA LYS A 175 -15.71 10.89 -15.61
C LYS A 175 -15.57 12.30 -16.19
N ILE A 176 -15.37 13.32 -15.35
CA ILE A 176 -15.18 14.71 -15.80
C ILE A 176 -13.91 14.86 -16.64
N LEU A 177 -12.78 14.32 -16.17
CA LEU A 177 -11.49 14.42 -16.85
C LEU A 177 -11.53 13.74 -18.22
N ILE A 178 -11.99 12.49 -18.27
CA ILE A 178 -12.06 11.71 -19.52
C ILE A 178 -13.06 12.32 -20.51
N ARG A 179 -14.21 12.82 -20.03
CA ARG A 179 -15.17 13.52 -20.91
C ARG A 179 -14.54 14.77 -21.54
N ASN A 180 -13.80 15.55 -20.77
CA ASN A 180 -13.15 16.76 -21.27
C ASN A 180 -11.99 16.45 -22.23
N ASP A 181 -11.21 15.41 -21.96
CA ASP A 181 -10.15 14.97 -22.86
C ASP A 181 -10.71 14.50 -24.22
N ARG A 182 -11.79 13.71 -24.20
CA ARG A 182 -12.53 13.31 -25.41
C ARG A 182 -13.08 14.50 -26.21
N LEU A 183 -13.41 15.62 -25.55
CA LEU A 183 -13.88 16.83 -26.23
C LEU A 183 -12.73 17.61 -26.88
N ARG A 184 -11.56 17.67 -26.23
CA ARG A 184 -10.36 18.34 -26.77
C ARG A 184 -9.75 17.62 -27.96
N ASN A 185 -9.84 16.29 -27.99
CA ASN A 185 -9.28 15.44 -29.05
C ASN A 185 -10.26 15.20 -30.22
N ARG A 186 -11.36 15.96 -30.31
CA ARG A 186 -12.34 15.90 -31.41
C ARG A 186 -12.15 16.98 -32.48
N ASP A 187 -11.22 17.91 -32.26
CA ASP A 187 -10.74 18.92 -33.22
C ASP A 187 -9.40 18.48 -33.83
#